data_AF-A0A5Q0C9L7-F1
#
_entry.id   AF-A0A5Q0C9L7-F1
#
_cell.length_a   1.000
_cell.length_b   1.000
_cell.length_c   1.000
_cell.angle_alpha   90.00
_cell.angle_beta   90.00
_cell.angle_gamma   90.00
#
_symmetry.space_group_name_H-M   'P 1'
#
loop_
_entity.id
_entity.type
_entity.pdbx_description
1 polymer ?
#
loop_
_entity_poly.entity_id
_entity_poly.type
_entity_poly.pdbx_seq_one_letter_code
_entity_poly.pdbx_strand_id
1 'polypeptide(L)'
;MKGRKAAVTALDGALSKAPPPPKWLPAHGKAEWRRVVPQLVSSRKIAEHELGTVEAYCLAVANMRQAEAIVADQGPTYVSPTGELKRHPATMLVKEAVEASRRLAAELGLTPASRGKNSGGAIGNDDADGLGDI
;
A
#
# COMPACT_ATOMS: atom_id res chain seq x y z
N MET A 1 6.52 14.51 40.90
CA MET A 1 7.02 13.30 40.20
C MET A 1 6.86 13.50 38.71
N LYS A 2 7.98 13.55 37.98
CA LYS A 2 8.04 13.81 36.52
C LYS A 2 7.71 12.50 35.80
N GLY A 3 6.60 12.46 35.04
CA GLY A 3 6.13 11.26 34.37
C GLY A 3 7.21 10.64 33.49
N ARG A 4 7.42 9.32 33.59
CA ARG A 4 8.29 8.57 32.69
C ARG A 4 7.79 8.79 31.27
N LYS A 5 8.53 9.58 30.49
CA LYS A 5 8.41 9.63 29.04
C LYS A 5 8.71 8.20 28.58
N ALA A 6 7.72 7.50 28.03
CA ALA A 6 7.94 6.19 27.43
C ALA A 6 8.98 6.37 26.33
N ALA A 7 10.21 5.92 26.60
CA ALA A 7 11.23 5.80 25.57
C ALA A 7 10.77 4.67 24.66
N VAL A 8 10.27 5.02 23.49
CA VAL A 8 9.89 4.06 22.46
C VAL A 8 11.20 3.46 21.95
N THR A 9 11.60 2.33 22.53
CA THR A 9 12.76 1.55 22.10
C THR A 9 12.49 1.02 20.69
N ALA A 10 13.47 1.16 19.80
CA ALA A 10 13.43 0.69 18.42
C ALA A 10 12.98 -0.78 18.32
N LEU A 11 12.09 -1.08 17.36
CA LEU A 11 11.53 -2.41 17.14
C LEU A 11 12.39 -3.17 16.12
N ASP A 12 13.01 -4.27 16.57
CA ASP A 12 13.63 -5.28 15.71
C ASP A 12 12.59 -5.84 14.72
N GLY A 13 12.74 -5.57 13.41
CA GLY A 13 11.86 -6.16 12.38
C GLY A 13 11.63 -5.36 11.10
N ALA A 14 12.06 -4.09 11.02
CA ALA A 14 11.96 -3.31 9.78
C ALA A 14 12.76 -3.95 8.63
N LEU A 15 12.19 -3.93 7.43
CA LEU A 15 12.95 -4.21 6.22
C LEU A 15 14.01 -3.13 5.99
N SER A 16 15.25 -3.54 5.73
CA SER A 16 16.36 -2.67 5.35
C SER A 16 16.48 -2.48 3.83
N LYS A 17 15.87 -3.39 3.05
CA LYS A 17 15.88 -3.37 1.58
C LYS A 17 14.50 -3.73 1.04
N ALA A 18 14.09 -3.03 -0.02
CA ALA A 18 12.85 -3.36 -0.73
C ALA A 18 12.99 -4.69 -1.49
N PRO A 19 12.15 -5.70 -1.20
CA PRO A 19 12.11 -6.92 -1.99
C PRO A 19 11.51 -6.66 -3.39
N PRO A 20 11.86 -7.48 -4.39
CA PRO A 20 11.23 -7.42 -5.70
C PRO A 20 9.73 -7.76 -5.60
N PRO A 21 8.90 -7.26 -6.52
CA PRO A 21 7.49 -7.63 -6.53
C PRO A 21 7.31 -9.13 -6.77
N PRO A 22 6.33 -9.77 -6.13
CA PRO A 22 5.91 -11.14 -6.41
C PRO A 22 5.71 -11.39 -7.91
N LYS A 23 6.20 -12.53 -8.40
CA LYS A 23 6.17 -12.86 -9.83
C LYS A 23 4.75 -12.92 -10.40
N TRP A 24 3.78 -13.32 -9.58
CA TRP A 24 2.38 -13.49 -9.97
C TRP A 24 1.61 -12.17 -10.11
N LEU A 25 2.10 -11.06 -9.51
CA LEU A 25 1.39 -9.78 -9.58
C LEU A 25 1.22 -9.32 -11.04
N PRO A 26 0.05 -8.76 -11.40
CA PRO A 26 -0.17 -8.14 -12.71
C PRO A 26 0.79 -6.97 -12.96
N ALA A 27 0.96 -6.56 -14.22
CA ALA A 27 1.89 -5.50 -14.62
C ALA A 27 1.66 -4.18 -13.85
N HIS A 28 0.41 -3.73 -13.74
CA HIS A 28 0.05 -2.55 -12.96
C HIS A 28 0.35 -2.71 -11.47
N GLY A 29 0.14 -3.89 -10.89
CA GLY A 29 0.45 -4.16 -9.48
C GLY A 29 1.96 -4.18 -9.22
N LYS A 30 2.75 -4.75 -10.14
CA LYS A 30 4.23 -4.70 -10.06
C LYS A 30 4.76 -3.28 -10.19
N ALA A 31 4.14 -2.44 -11.02
CA ALA A 31 4.51 -1.03 -11.12
C ALA A 31 4.21 -0.30 -9.80
N GLU A 32 3.06 -0.56 -9.20
CA GLU A 32 2.67 0.03 -7.92
C GLU A 32 3.56 -0.42 -6.76
N TRP A 33 3.91 -1.71 -6.69
CA TRP A 33 4.85 -2.24 -5.72
C TRP A 33 6.18 -1.49 -5.76
N ARG A 34 6.75 -1.32 -6.96
CA ARG A 34 8.00 -0.59 -7.17
C ARG A 34 7.88 0.89 -6.79
N ARG A 35 6.67 1.46 -6.83
CA ARG A 35 6.41 2.82 -6.40
C ARG A 35 6.37 2.94 -4.88
N VAL A 36 5.67 2.04 -4.18
CA VAL A 36 5.35 2.23 -2.75
C VAL A 36 6.31 1.54 -1.78
N VAL A 37 6.79 0.33 -2.09
CA VAL A 37 7.61 -0.45 -1.16
C VAL A 37 8.94 0.25 -0.83
N PRO A 38 9.68 0.83 -1.79
CA PRO A 38 10.90 1.55 -1.45
C PRO A 38 10.69 2.72 -0.48
N GLN A 39 9.56 3.42 -0.58
CA GLN A 39 9.22 4.55 0.30
C GLN A 39 8.85 4.08 1.71
N LEU A 40 8.15 2.96 1.83
CA LEU A 40 7.81 2.34 3.11
C LEU A 40 9.07 1.83 3.81
N VAL A 41 9.97 1.18 3.08
CA VAL A 41 11.27 0.71 3.57
C VAL A 41 12.17 1.88 3.98
N SER A 42 12.29 2.93 3.17
CA SER A 42 13.13 4.10 3.50
C SER A 42 12.63 4.86 4.72
N SER A 43 11.32 4.84 4.96
CA SER A 43 10.72 5.43 6.16
C SER A 43 10.86 4.51 7.39
N ARG A 44 11.47 3.33 7.22
CA ARG A 44 11.45 2.17 8.12
C ARG A 44 10.06 1.87 8.68
N LYS A 45 9.04 1.94 7.83
CA LYS A 45 7.62 1.83 8.20
C LYS A 45 7.01 0.44 7.99
N ILE A 46 7.81 -0.53 7.58
CA ILE A 46 7.31 -1.84 7.19
C ILE A 46 8.25 -2.98 7.59
N ALA A 47 7.68 -4.02 8.15
CA ALA A 47 8.29 -5.30 8.46
C ALA A 47 7.90 -6.37 7.43
N GLU A 48 8.63 -7.48 7.39
CA GLU A 48 8.42 -8.54 6.39
C GLU A 48 7.00 -9.13 6.44
N HIS A 49 6.43 -9.32 7.63
CA HIS A 49 5.10 -9.88 7.81
C HIS A 49 3.96 -8.97 7.28
N GLU A 50 4.24 -7.70 7.03
CA GLU A 50 3.27 -6.72 6.52
C GLU A 50 3.27 -6.65 4.98
N LEU A 51 4.20 -7.35 4.31
CA LEU A 51 4.29 -7.36 2.85
C LEU A 51 3.04 -7.95 2.17
N GLY A 52 2.30 -8.84 2.85
CA GLY A 52 1.02 -9.36 2.35
C GLY A 52 -0.02 -8.25 2.17
N THR A 53 -0.06 -7.27 3.07
CA THR A 53 -0.95 -6.10 2.96
C THR A 53 -0.55 -5.21 1.79
N VAL A 54 0.76 -5.05 1.55
CA VAL A 54 1.24 -4.30 0.37
C VAL A 54 0.93 -5.02 -0.93
N GLU A 55 1.06 -6.35 -0.96
CA GLU A 55 0.70 -7.18 -2.11
C GLU A 55 -0.79 -7.02 -2.45
N ALA A 56 -1.67 -7.10 -1.44
CA ALA A 56 -3.11 -6.89 -1.59
C ALA A 56 -3.44 -5.49 -2.12
N TYR A 57 -2.75 -4.45 -1.62
CA TYR A 57 -2.90 -3.09 -2.12
C TYR A 57 -2.53 -2.97 -3.59
N CYS A 58 -1.38 -3.54 -3.98
CA CYS A 58 -0.91 -3.52 -5.35
C CYS A 58 -1.85 -4.27 -6.29
N LEU A 59 -2.43 -5.40 -5.85
CA LEU A 59 -3.44 -6.13 -6.60
C LEU A 59 -4.73 -5.31 -6.77
N ALA A 60 -5.20 -4.63 -5.72
CA ALA A 60 -6.37 -3.77 -5.80
C ALA A 60 -6.17 -2.62 -6.81
N VAL A 61 -4.99 -1.99 -6.81
CA VAL A 61 -4.62 -0.97 -7.81
C VAL A 61 -4.60 -1.57 -9.22
N ALA A 62 -4.07 -2.77 -9.41
CA ALA A 62 -4.06 -3.43 -10.71
C ALA A 62 -5.47 -3.72 -11.23
N ASN A 63 -6.34 -4.27 -10.38
CA ASN A 63 -7.72 -4.58 -10.71
C ASN A 63 -8.51 -3.31 -11.06
N MET A 64 -8.31 -2.23 -10.30
CA MET A 64 -8.89 -0.93 -10.60
C MET A 64 -8.49 -0.46 -12.00
N ARG A 65 -7.19 -0.47 -12.34
CA ARG A 65 -6.70 -0.04 -13.67
C ARG A 65 -7.27 -0.89 -14.80
N GLN A 66 -7.33 -2.20 -14.62
CA GLN A 66 -7.89 -3.11 -15.62
C GLN A 66 -9.39 -2.91 -15.80
N ALA A 67 -10.15 -2.79 -14.71
CA ALA A 67 -11.59 -2.60 -14.76
C ALA A 67 -11.98 -1.24 -15.34
N GLU A 68 -11.25 -0.18 -15.00
CA GLU A 68 -11.41 1.15 -15.60
C GLU A 68 -11.15 1.14 -17.10
N ALA A 69 -10.13 0.41 -17.57
CA ALA A 69 -9.87 0.28 -19.01
C ALA A 69 -11.03 -0.39 -19.74
N ILE A 70 -11.66 -1.42 -19.15
CA ILE A 70 -12.85 -2.07 -19.71
C ILE A 70 -14.03 -1.10 -19.77
N VAL A 71 -14.28 -0.35 -18.69
CA VAL A 71 -15.38 0.63 -18.64
C VAL A 71 -15.15 1.79 -19.61
N ALA A 72 -13.90 2.23 -19.79
CA ALA A 72 -13.55 3.29 -20.74
C ALA A 72 -13.77 2.86 -22.19
N ASP A 73 -13.48 1.58 -22.51
CA ASP A 73 -13.64 1.01 -23.85
C ASP A 73 -15.11 0.67 -24.17
N GLN A 74 -15.80 0.00 -23.25
CA GLN A 74 -17.13 -0.59 -23.49
C GLN A 74 -18.28 0.27 -22.96
N GLY A 75 -17.97 1.29 -22.18
CA GLY A 75 -18.93 2.15 -21.51
C GLY A 75 -19.41 1.57 -20.16
N PRO A 76 -20.06 2.41 -19.32
CA PRO A 76 -20.55 2.02 -18.01
C PRO A 76 -21.85 1.20 -18.05
N THR A 77 -22.47 1.08 -19.22
CA THR A 77 -23.73 0.38 -19.46
C THR A 77 -23.68 -0.41 -20.77
N TYR A 78 -24.43 -1.50 -20.85
CA TYR A 78 -24.61 -2.30 -22.06
C TYR A 78 -26.09 -2.65 -22.25
N VAL A 79 -26.49 -2.96 -23.49
CA VAL A 79 -27.83 -3.46 -23.78
C VAL A 79 -27.82 -4.99 -23.65
N SER A 80 -28.70 -5.55 -22.82
CA SER A 80 -28.83 -7.00 -22.65
C SER A 80 -29.35 -7.66 -23.93
N PRO A 81 -29.24 -8.99 -24.07
CA PRO A 81 -29.90 -9.71 -25.16
C PRO A 81 -31.43 -9.52 -25.21
N THR A 82 -32.05 -9.13 -24.09
CA THR A 82 -33.47 -8.82 -23.98
C THR A 82 -33.82 -7.36 -24.32
N GLY A 83 -32.84 -6.53 -24.69
CA GLY A 83 -33.03 -5.12 -25.08
C GLY A 83 -33.01 -4.12 -23.90
N GLU A 84 -32.80 -4.59 -22.67
CA GLU A 84 -32.77 -3.72 -21.48
C GLU A 84 -31.40 -3.07 -21.30
N LEU A 85 -31.37 -1.79 -20.96
CA LEU A 85 -30.13 -1.11 -20.58
C LEU A 85 -29.70 -1.55 -19.17
N LYS A 86 -28.52 -2.16 -19.06
CA LYS A 86 -27.96 -2.68 -17.80
C LYS A 86 -26.61 -2.05 -17.51
N ARG A 87 -26.26 -1.99 -16.23
CA ARG A 87 -24.94 -1.55 -15.77
C ARG A 87 -23.89 -2.58 -16.18
N HIS A 88 -22.76 -2.10 -16.71
CA HIS A 88 -21.66 -2.98 -17.12
C HIS A 88 -21.01 -3.65 -15.89
N PRO A 89 -20.81 -4.97 -15.84
CA PRO A 89 -20.29 -5.67 -14.66
C PRO A 89 -18.94 -5.12 -14.15
N ALA A 90 -18.05 -4.69 -15.06
CA ALA A 90 -16.76 -4.10 -14.69
C ALA A 90 -16.87 -2.86 -13.79
N THR A 91 -17.98 -2.12 -13.85
CA THR A 91 -18.19 -0.96 -12.99
C THR A 91 -18.36 -1.32 -11.51
N MET A 92 -18.78 -2.56 -11.19
CA MET A 92 -18.79 -3.05 -9.81
C MET A 92 -17.36 -3.38 -9.35
N LEU A 93 -16.58 -4.03 -10.21
CA LEU A 93 -15.17 -4.30 -9.95
C LEU A 93 -14.35 -3.02 -9.74
N VAL A 94 -14.61 -1.96 -10.53
CA VAL A 94 -14.01 -0.63 -10.30
C VAL A 94 -14.30 -0.16 -8.89
N LYS A 95 -15.58 -0.16 -8.48
CA LYS A 95 -15.99 0.31 -7.14
C LYS A 95 -15.28 -0.46 -6.04
N GLU A 96 -15.30 -1.78 -6.09
CA GLU A 96 -14.69 -2.65 -5.07
C GLU A 96 -13.17 -2.46 -5.01
N ALA A 97 -12.50 -2.36 -6.16
CA ALA A 97 -11.07 -2.15 -6.23
C ALA A 97 -10.64 -0.76 -5.71
N VAL A 98 -11.42 0.29 -6.01
CA VAL A 98 -11.19 1.65 -5.46
C VAL A 98 -11.35 1.65 -3.94
N GLU A 99 -12.40 1.01 -3.41
CA GLU A 99 -12.65 0.93 -1.97
C GLU A 99 -11.56 0.12 -1.23
N ALA A 100 -11.16 -1.02 -1.78
CA ALA A 100 -10.07 -1.84 -1.23
C ALA A 100 -8.74 -1.09 -1.26
N SER A 101 -8.40 -0.46 -2.40
CA SER A 101 -7.20 0.36 -2.55
C SER A 101 -7.16 1.50 -1.54
N ARG A 102 -8.27 2.24 -1.37
CA ARG A 102 -8.36 3.33 -0.38
C ARG A 102 -8.16 2.84 1.05
N ARG A 103 -8.76 1.70 1.42
CA ARG A 103 -8.66 1.11 2.76
C ARG A 103 -7.23 0.69 3.08
N LEU A 104 -6.62 -0.09 2.18
CA LEU A 104 -5.26 -0.59 2.34
C LEU A 104 -4.22 0.54 2.28
N ALA A 105 -4.43 1.55 1.43
CA ALA A 105 -3.58 2.75 1.42
C ALA A 105 -3.65 3.52 2.76
N ALA A 106 -4.83 3.56 3.39
CA ALA A 106 -4.97 4.19 4.70
C ALA A 106 -4.23 3.39 5.78
N GLU A 107 -4.35 2.06 5.76
CA GLU A 107 -3.66 1.14 6.67
C GLU A 107 -2.13 1.25 6.55
N LEU A 108 -1.61 1.25 5.33
CA LEU A 108 -0.17 1.39 5.04
C LEU A 108 0.37 2.82 5.21
N GLY A 109 -0.44 3.78 5.67
CA GLY A 109 0.03 5.16 5.86
C GLY A 109 0.35 5.93 4.56
N LEU A 110 -0.12 5.46 3.40
CA LEU A 110 0.17 6.03 2.07
C LEU A 110 -0.63 7.29 1.75
N THR A 111 -1.68 7.59 2.54
CA THR A 111 -2.52 8.79 2.33
C THR A 111 -2.06 9.97 3.20
N PRO A 112 -2.26 11.23 2.78
CA PRO A 112 -1.94 12.39 3.61
C PRO A 112 -2.55 12.33 5.01
N ALA A 113 -3.79 11.86 5.10
CA ALA A 113 -4.54 11.74 6.36
C ALA A 113 -4.10 10.55 7.24
N SER A 114 -3.38 9.55 6.69
CA SER A 114 -2.91 8.38 7.43
C SER A 114 -1.42 8.37 7.74
N ARG A 115 -0.64 9.32 7.21
CA ARG A 115 0.82 9.41 7.42
C ARG A 115 1.25 9.41 8.91
N GLY A 116 0.42 9.97 9.79
CA GLY A 116 0.67 9.98 11.25
C GLY A 116 0.15 8.76 12.01
N LYS A 117 -0.66 7.90 11.37
CA LYS A 117 -1.24 6.70 12.00
C LYS A 117 -0.26 5.53 12.02
N ASN A 118 0.73 5.54 11.12
CA ASN A 118 1.81 4.55 11.06
C ASN A 118 3.03 4.96 11.91
N SER A 119 2.80 5.58 13.07
CA SER A 119 3.85 6.01 14.00
C SER A 119 4.59 4.84 14.68
N GLY A 120 4.18 3.60 14.39
CA GLY A 120 4.87 2.36 14.82
C GLY A 120 5.84 1.78 13.78
N GLY A 121 6.20 2.52 12.73
CA GLY A 121 7.30 2.12 11.85
C GLY A 121 8.61 1.98 12.63
N ALA A 122 9.33 0.88 12.46
CA ALA A 122 10.58 0.55 13.12
C ALA A 122 11.69 1.58 12.83
N ILE A 123 11.75 2.63 13.65
CA ILE A 123 12.84 3.63 13.65
C ILE A 123 14.16 2.92 13.92
N GLY A 124 15.12 3.02 13.01
CA GLY A 124 16.45 2.46 13.22
C GLY A 124 17.49 3.54 13.49
N ASN A 125 18.41 3.18 14.38
CA ASN A 125 19.62 3.92 14.69
C ASN A 125 20.49 3.95 13.43
N ASP A 126 20.85 5.13 12.95
CA ASP A 126 22.10 5.31 12.21
C ASP A 126 23.13 5.65 13.29
N ASP A 127 24.03 4.71 13.56
CA ASP A 127 25.04 4.81 14.62
C ASP A 127 26.10 5.88 14.31
N ALA A 128 26.73 6.34 15.40
CA ALA A 128 28.04 6.97 15.50
C ALA A 128 28.15 8.49 15.25
N ASP A 129 28.12 9.24 16.35
CA ASP A 129 28.98 10.43 16.50
C ASP A 129 29.63 10.45 17.90
N GLY A 130 30.94 10.20 17.87
CA GLY A 130 31.99 10.37 18.87
C GLY A 130 31.64 10.72 20.32
N LEU A 131 31.94 9.77 21.22
CA LEU A 131 32.53 10.13 22.50
C LEU A 131 33.91 9.49 22.56
N GLY A 132 34.91 10.34 22.34
CA GLY A 132 36.31 10.01 22.54
C GLY A 132 36.61 9.73 24.01
N ASP A 133 37.75 9.07 24.20
CA ASP A 133 38.44 8.90 25.48
C ASP A 133 38.27 10.10 26.41
N ILE A 134 37.74 9.83 27.62
CA ILE A 134 38.29 10.28 28.90
C ILE A 134 37.65 9.52 30.06
#